data_AF-A0A957IQF1-F1
#
_entry.id   AF-A0A957IQF1-F1
#
_cell.length_a   1.000
_cell.length_b   1.000
_cell.length_c   1.000
_cell.angle_alpha   90.00
_cell.angle_beta   90.00
_cell.angle_gamma   90.00
#
_symmetry.space_group_name_H-M   'P 1'
#
loop_
_entity.id
_entity.type
_entity.pdbx_description
1 polymer ?
#
loop_
_entity_poly.entity_id
_entity_poly.type
_entity_poly.pdbx_seq_one_letter_code
_entity_poly.pdbx_strand_id
1 'polypeptide(L)'
;GTSTEAVPAVVPTFSTRELPVTFTPAPTVIADTPTPVATTTAPAPTATPINFDETAVELRYFIPALNLQRRLQGNVASQIIFVDETTGAALQRSNQASVLLELQQVLPQLTLETLPEGCDTCVYIEYMMPLSGESGAGWLQDPVLLASIENIMAAVLGPHFPAGTVVGLRRSASPYAPAHTIAITAGGTVWQWLATDAQIDAPLAEGTAVPNLAAILSQLPLDTLSSEYTTSCPGVPVETLYLNQGGSATEIQIACPEFTLPTTLLPLYLALNNALQPKLAQIEGPARPPAGFPLDALLDYRRQDGAQLTVYYDGLTVARDAVNNVYTSTLTNAEIISVTTPLLTSGVVQPGLATFFTTEESDSGAAASRLLVRSVDGVYDARWTGTETAVADLDTLLNTLIATDITPPSTPEATPETTETPIAAPTP
;
A
#
# COMPACT_ATOMS: atom_id res chain seq x y z
N GLY A 1 38.55 17.59 44.08
CA GLY A 1 37.95 18.85 43.61
C GLY A 1 38.62 19.23 42.33
N THR A 2 38.01 18.91 41.20
CA THR A 2 38.48 19.29 39.86
C THR A 2 37.24 19.63 39.06
N SER A 3 36.99 20.94 38.96
CA SER A 3 35.98 21.59 38.15
C SER A 3 36.24 21.25 36.68
N THR A 4 35.26 20.63 36.02
CA THR A 4 35.25 20.50 34.55
C THR A 4 34.41 21.64 33.99
N GLU A 5 35.09 22.50 33.24
CA GLU A 5 34.57 23.65 32.53
C GLU A 5 33.63 23.17 31.41
N ALA A 6 32.38 23.65 31.41
CA ALA A 6 31.37 23.29 30.43
C ALA A 6 31.63 24.02 29.10
N VAL A 7 31.85 23.27 28.04
CA VAL A 7 31.87 23.76 26.66
C VAL A 7 30.42 24.03 26.23
N PRO A 8 30.09 25.20 25.66
CA PRO A 8 28.71 25.49 25.25
C PRO A 8 28.29 24.62 24.06
N ALA A 9 27.08 24.05 24.16
CA ALA A 9 26.44 23.32 23.08
C ALA A 9 26.15 24.27 21.89
N VAL A 10 26.67 23.91 20.71
CA VAL A 10 26.37 24.59 19.45
C VAL A 10 25.00 24.09 18.98
N VAL A 11 23.98 24.94 19.09
CA VAL A 11 22.68 24.72 18.44
C VAL A 11 22.87 24.98 16.93
N PRO A 12 22.53 24.04 16.03
CA PRO A 12 22.54 24.34 14.61
C PRO A 12 21.47 25.40 14.31
N THR A 13 21.90 26.56 13.87
CA THR A 13 21.02 27.60 13.32
C THR A 13 20.81 27.29 11.85
N PHE A 14 19.60 26.86 11.49
CA PHE A 14 19.22 26.71 10.09
C PHE A 14 18.90 28.08 9.50
N SER A 15 19.52 28.39 8.38
CA SER A 15 19.26 29.62 7.62
C SER A 15 17.86 29.55 7.01
N THR A 16 17.00 30.48 7.40
CA THR A 16 15.78 30.84 6.66
C THR A 16 16.19 31.37 5.30
N ARG A 17 16.21 30.50 4.29
CA ARG A 17 16.32 30.95 2.90
C ARG A 17 14.94 31.47 2.49
N GLU A 18 14.74 32.78 2.59
CA GLU A 18 13.65 33.47 1.89
C GLU A 18 13.79 33.18 0.39
N LEU A 19 12.80 32.50 -0.19
CA LEU A 19 12.63 32.40 -1.64
C LEU A 19 11.79 33.59 -2.13
N PRO A 20 12.06 34.11 -3.34
CA PRO A 20 11.43 35.31 -3.84
C PRO A 20 9.95 35.10 -4.19
N VAL A 21 9.17 36.16 -3.99
CA VAL A 21 7.73 36.24 -4.23
C VAL A 21 7.36 36.09 -5.72
N THR A 22 6.36 35.23 -5.93
CA THR A 22 5.25 35.27 -6.90
C THR A 22 5.47 35.14 -8.42
N PHE A 23 4.83 34.10 -8.97
CA PHE A 23 4.24 34.12 -10.31
C PHE A 23 2.97 35.00 -10.27
N THR A 24 2.85 35.98 -11.16
CA THR A 24 1.68 36.88 -11.27
C THR A 24 0.98 36.63 -12.61
N PRO A 25 -0.25 36.09 -12.66
CA PRO A 25 -1.01 36.06 -13.90
C PRO A 25 -1.52 37.46 -14.26
N ALA A 26 -1.41 37.84 -15.53
CA ALA A 26 -1.84 39.15 -16.02
C ALA A 26 -3.38 39.29 -15.96
N PRO A 27 -3.93 40.40 -15.45
CA PRO A 27 -5.37 40.62 -15.43
C PRO A 27 -5.90 41.01 -16.83
N THR A 28 -6.98 40.34 -17.24
CA THR A 28 -7.79 40.70 -18.40
C THR A 28 -8.57 41.99 -18.12
N VAL A 29 -8.32 43.04 -18.91
CA VAL A 29 -9.03 44.31 -18.81
C VAL A 29 -10.37 44.20 -19.54
N ILE A 30 -11.49 44.30 -18.81
CA ILE A 30 -12.79 44.63 -19.38
C ILE A 30 -13.04 46.12 -19.12
N ALA A 31 -13.15 46.90 -20.18
CA ALA A 31 -13.44 48.32 -20.10
C ALA A 31 -14.96 48.54 -20.09
N ASP A 32 -15.48 49.17 -19.04
CA ASP A 32 -16.84 49.71 -19.03
C ASP A 32 -16.84 51.22 -18.73
N THR A 33 -17.71 51.91 -19.47
CA THR A 33 -17.79 53.37 -19.66
C THR A 33 -18.51 54.04 -18.48
N PRO A 34 -18.17 55.28 -18.05
CA PRO A 34 -18.80 55.89 -16.87
C PRO A 34 -20.11 56.60 -17.21
N THR A 35 -21.13 56.43 -16.35
CA THR A 35 -22.31 57.32 -16.25
C THR A 35 -22.40 57.83 -14.80
N PRO A 36 -22.65 59.13 -14.54
CA PRO A 36 -22.55 59.68 -13.19
C PRO A 36 -23.86 59.49 -12.41
N VAL A 37 -23.78 59.00 -11.17
CA VAL A 37 -24.89 58.99 -10.22
C VAL A 37 -24.45 59.60 -8.89
N ALA A 38 -25.35 60.39 -8.32
CA ALA A 38 -25.17 61.32 -7.21
C ALA A 38 -24.64 60.71 -5.90
N THR A 39 -23.82 61.52 -5.22
CA THR A 39 -23.17 61.24 -3.95
C THR A 39 -24.16 61.30 -2.78
N THR A 40 -24.36 60.16 -2.11
CA THR A 40 -24.84 60.11 -0.72
C THR A 40 -23.73 59.53 0.16
N THR A 41 -23.13 60.37 1.01
CA THR A 41 -22.06 60.02 1.94
C THR A 41 -22.63 59.22 3.13
N ALA A 42 -22.77 57.91 2.95
CA ALA A 42 -22.62 56.98 4.07
C ALA A 42 -21.11 56.77 4.31
N PRO A 43 -20.63 56.52 5.54
CA PRO A 43 -19.28 56.02 5.72
C PRO A 43 -19.18 54.72 4.94
N ALA A 44 -18.43 54.75 3.83
CA ALA A 44 -18.16 53.56 3.06
C ALA A 44 -17.52 52.54 4.01
N PRO A 45 -17.97 51.27 4.05
CA PRO A 45 -17.17 50.25 4.68
C PRO A 45 -15.80 50.34 4.02
N THR A 46 -14.74 50.49 4.82
CA THR A 46 -13.36 50.37 4.33
C THR A 46 -13.18 48.90 3.93
N ALA A 47 -13.74 48.51 2.79
CA ALA A 47 -13.51 47.23 2.17
C ALA A 47 -12.09 47.32 1.60
N THR A 48 -11.09 47.12 2.47
CA THR A 48 -9.81 46.63 2.00
C THR A 48 -10.14 45.42 1.12
N PRO A 49 -9.77 45.42 -0.18
CA PRO A 49 -10.02 44.27 -1.03
C PRO A 49 -9.46 43.04 -0.33
N ILE A 50 -10.29 42.01 -0.11
CA ILE A 50 -9.79 40.73 0.42
C ILE A 50 -8.79 40.23 -0.62
N ASN A 51 -7.53 40.12 -0.22
CA ASN A 51 -6.51 39.57 -1.10
C ASN A 51 -6.73 38.06 -1.17
N PHE A 52 -7.30 37.59 -2.26
CA PHE A 52 -7.65 36.19 -2.43
C PHE A 52 -6.42 35.25 -2.43
N ASP A 53 -5.24 35.79 -2.68
CA ASP A 53 -3.96 35.07 -2.63
C ASP A 53 -3.34 35.02 -1.22
N GLU A 54 -3.97 35.65 -0.23
CA GLU A 54 -3.49 35.64 1.16
C GLU A 54 -3.54 34.23 1.75
N THR A 55 -2.42 33.79 2.35
CA THR A 55 -2.31 32.48 3.01
C THR A 55 -3.20 32.44 4.25
N ALA A 56 -4.15 31.52 4.26
CA ALA A 56 -5.01 31.24 5.39
C ALA A 56 -4.41 30.18 6.33
N VAL A 57 -3.75 29.16 5.77
CA VAL A 57 -3.13 28.04 6.49
C VAL A 57 -1.85 27.64 5.77
N GLU A 58 -0.78 27.40 6.52
CA GLU A 58 0.40 26.69 6.06
C GLU A 58 0.69 25.53 7.01
N LEU A 59 0.95 24.36 6.47
CA LEU A 59 1.33 23.15 7.21
C LEU A 59 2.54 22.51 6.52
N ARG A 60 3.59 22.24 7.29
CA ARG A 60 4.80 21.55 6.86
C ARG A 60 4.89 20.22 7.58
N TYR A 61 5.22 19.19 6.83
CA TYR A 61 5.33 17.80 7.28
C TYR A 61 6.70 17.27 6.91
N PHE A 62 7.46 16.84 7.90
CA PHE A 62 8.87 16.50 7.76
C PHE A 62 9.25 15.20 8.47
N ILE A 63 10.02 14.36 7.79
CA ILE A 63 10.68 13.18 8.38
C ILE A 63 12.14 13.18 7.90
N PRO A 64 13.09 13.63 8.75
CA PRO A 64 14.49 13.82 8.34
C PRO A 64 15.15 12.56 7.80
N ALA A 65 14.99 11.42 8.47
CA ALA A 65 15.61 10.16 8.10
C ALA A 65 15.19 9.64 6.71
N LEU A 66 13.99 10.01 6.25
CA LEU A 66 13.49 9.65 4.92
C LEU A 66 13.77 10.72 3.87
N ASN A 67 14.37 11.86 4.25
CA ASN A 67 14.45 13.06 3.44
C ASN A 67 13.06 13.47 2.90
N LEU A 68 12.03 13.34 3.73
CA LEU A 68 10.65 13.70 3.38
C LEU A 68 10.38 15.11 3.87
N GLN A 69 10.08 16.02 2.95
CA GLN A 69 9.66 17.37 3.28
C GLN A 69 8.53 17.80 2.36
N ARG A 70 7.32 17.94 2.93
CA ARG A 70 6.13 18.36 2.20
C ARG A 70 5.48 19.56 2.85
N ARG A 71 4.82 20.38 2.04
CA ARG A 71 4.14 21.59 2.45
C ARG A 71 2.76 21.67 1.82
N LEU A 72 1.79 22.06 2.63
CA LEU A 72 0.43 22.39 2.23
C LEU A 72 0.22 23.86 2.54
N GLN A 73 -0.13 24.64 1.52
CA GLN A 73 -0.42 26.07 1.65
C GLN A 73 -1.83 26.35 1.12
N GLY A 74 -2.71 26.76 2.02
CA GLY A 74 -4.08 27.15 1.75
C GLY A 74 -4.25 28.66 1.70
N ASN A 75 -4.98 29.19 0.73
CA ASN A 75 -5.33 30.62 0.65
C ASN A 75 -6.81 30.88 0.94
N VAL A 76 -7.18 32.16 1.11
CA VAL A 76 -8.57 32.56 1.36
C VAL A 76 -9.49 32.32 0.15
N ALA A 77 -8.95 32.14 -1.06
CA ALA A 77 -9.69 31.71 -2.25
C ALA A 77 -10.07 30.23 -2.26
N SER A 78 -9.83 29.50 -1.16
CA SER A 78 -10.06 28.06 -1.07
C SER A 78 -9.25 27.23 -2.05
N GLN A 79 -8.03 27.68 -2.36
CA GLN A 79 -7.05 26.92 -3.11
C GLN A 79 -6.00 26.37 -2.15
N ILE A 80 -5.56 25.14 -2.41
CA ILE A 80 -4.46 24.51 -1.68
C ILE A 80 -3.37 24.17 -2.68
N ILE A 81 -2.16 24.61 -2.38
CA ILE A 81 -0.93 24.23 -3.09
C ILE A 81 -0.22 23.20 -2.22
N PHE A 82 0.01 22.04 -2.80
CA PHE A 82 0.82 20.97 -2.22
C PHE A 82 2.19 21.01 -2.86
N VAL A 83 3.25 20.94 -2.06
CA VAL A 83 4.64 20.96 -2.52
C VAL A 83 5.39 19.83 -1.86
N ASP A 84 6.09 19.05 -2.66
CA ASP A 84 7.15 18.13 -2.22
C ASP A 84 8.48 18.87 -2.40
N GLU A 85 9.02 19.37 -1.30
CA GLU A 85 10.25 20.20 -1.30
C GLU A 85 11.48 19.36 -1.66
N THR A 86 11.41 18.04 -1.46
CA THR A 86 12.48 17.10 -1.77
C THR A 86 12.62 16.89 -3.28
N THR A 87 11.50 16.69 -3.98
CA THR A 87 11.48 16.44 -5.43
C THR A 87 11.26 17.71 -6.25
N GLY A 88 10.80 18.79 -5.62
CA GLY A 88 10.37 20.02 -6.28
C GLY A 88 8.99 19.90 -6.96
N ALA A 89 8.28 18.79 -6.78
CA ALA A 89 6.95 18.61 -7.33
C ALA A 89 5.94 19.53 -6.61
N ALA A 90 5.04 20.15 -7.37
CA ALA A 90 3.98 20.97 -6.81
C ALA A 90 2.68 20.77 -7.58
N LEU A 91 1.56 20.73 -6.85
CA LEU A 91 0.23 20.61 -7.43
C LEU A 91 -0.76 21.50 -6.70
N GLN A 92 -1.57 22.24 -7.46
CA GLN A 92 -2.62 23.08 -6.92
C GLN A 92 -3.98 22.41 -7.07
N ARG A 93 -4.78 22.42 -6.01
CA ARG A 93 -6.20 22.08 -6.04
C ARG A 93 -7.05 23.30 -5.71
N SER A 94 -8.12 23.49 -6.47
CA SER A 94 -9.11 24.55 -6.24
C SER A 94 -10.34 23.98 -5.52
N ASN A 95 -11.22 24.86 -5.02
CA ASN A 95 -12.48 24.49 -4.37
C ASN A 95 -12.30 23.58 -3.13
N GLN A 96 -11.25 23.82 -2.34
CA GLN A 96 -10.88 23.02 -1.16
C GLN A 96 -11.40 23.64 0.16
N ALA A 97 -12.53 24.34 0.13
CA ALA A 97 -13.04 25.08 1.28
C ALA A 97 -13.26 24.18 2.51
N SER A 98 -13.77 22.97 2.31
CA SER A 98 -14.00 22.00 3.40
C SER A 98 -12.71 21.56 4.08
N VAL A 99 -11.68 21.23 3.30
CA VAL A 99 -10.36 20.83 3.83
C VAL A 99 -9.73 21.98 4.62
N LEU A 100 -9.83 23.20 4.11
CA LEU A 100 -9.29 24.37 4.81
C LEU A 100 -10.02 24.67 6.11
N LEU A 101 -11.35 24.54 6.11
CA LEU A 101 -12.14 24.72 7.33
C LEU A 101 -11.77 23.67 8.39
N GLU A 102 -11.60 22.41 8.00
CA GLU A 102 -11.16 21.34 8.91
C GLU A 102 -9.76 21.63 9.48
N LEU A 103 -8.80 22.00 8.63
CA LEU A 103 -7.46 22.38 9.08
C LEU A 103 -7.49 23.56 10.06
N GLN A 104 -8.26 24.61 9.76
CA GLN A 104 -8.42 25.78 10.65
C GLN A 104 -9.05 25.43 12.00
N GLN A 105 -9.84 24.36 12.09
CA GLN A 105 -10.45 23.91 13.35
C GLN A 105 -9.53 22.99 14.14
N VAL A 106 -8.79 22.12 13.45
CA VAL A 106 -7.96 21.06 14.06
C VAL A 106 -6.59 21.58 14.47
N LEU A 107 -5.90 22.34 13.61
CA LEU A 107 -4.53 22.81 13.88
C LEU A 107 -4.37 23.57 15.21
N PRO A 108 -5.28 24.51 15.59
CA PRO A 108 -5.19 25.20 16.89
C PRO A 108 -5.26 24.27 18.11
N GLN A 109 -5.93 23.13 17.95
CA GLN A 109 -6.19 22.17 19.01
C GLN A 109 -5.10 21.11 19.12
N LEU A 110 -4.10 21.14 18.23
CA LEU A 110 -3.05 20.14 18.22
C LEU A 110 -2.15 20.26 19.45
N THR A 111 -1.99 19.13 20.12
CA THR A 111 -0.96 18.95 21.12
C THR A 111 0.29 18.42 20.43
N LEU A 112 1.27 19.30 20.25
CA LEU A 112 2.58 18.95 19.71
C LEU A 112 3.58 18.79 20.84
N GLU A 113 4.23 17.63 20.89
CA GLU A 113 5.25 17.38 21.90
C GLU A 113 6.62 17.89 21.44
N THR A 114 7.50 18.11 22.39
CA THR A 114 8.90 18.43 22.08
C THR A 114 9.54 17.23 21.40
N LEU A 115 10.23 17.49 20.28
CA LEU A 115 10.97 16.44 19.58
C LEU A 115 12.08 15.88 20.49
N PRO A 116 12.18 14.55 20.66
CA PRO A 116 13.30 13.96 21.36
C PRO A 116 14.62 14.33 20.67
N GLU A 117 15.68 14.59 21.46
CA GLU A 117 16.98 14.99 20.93
C GLU A 117 17.52 13.92 19.98
N GLY A 118 17.84 14.32 18.74
CA GLY A 118 18.37 13.42 17.70
C GLY A 118 17.35 12.43 17.10
N CYS A 119 16.04 12.64 17.28
CA CYS A 119 15.04 11.77 16.65
C CYS A 119 14.84 12.08 15.16
N ASP A 120 15.72 11.55 14.31
CA ASP A 120 15.62 11.76 12.87
C ASP A 120 14.43 11.01 12.23
N THR A 121 13.86 10.02 12.92
CA THR A 121 12.73 9.21 12.44
C THR A 121 11.36 9.68 12.96
N CYS A 122 11.32 10.71 13.80
CA CYS A 122 10.09 11.26 14.34
C CYS A 122 9.38 12.15 13.30
N VAL A 123 8.05 12.12 13.29
CA VAL A 123 7.23 12.96 12.42
C VAL A 123 7.14 14.37 12.98
N TYR A 124 7.84 15.30 12.35
CA TYR A 124 7.79 16.70 12.72
C TYR A 124 6.77 17.45 11.88
N ILE A 125 5.96 18.28 12.53
CA ILE A 125 5.09 19.23 11.85
C ILE A 125 5.33 20.66 12.32
N GLU A 126 5.07 21.60 11.42
CA GLU A 126 5.01 23.03 11.69
C GLU A 126 3.76 23.57 11.01
N TYR A 127 2.96 24.37 11.71
CA TYR A 127 1.82 25.05 11.11
C TYR A 127 1.78 26.53 11.46
N MET A 128 1.23 27.31 10.54
CA MET A 128 0.98 28.73 10.69
C MET A 128 -0.39 29.09 10.14
N MET A 129 -1.13 29.92 10.87
CA MET A 129 -2.41 30.48 10.44
C MET A 129 -2.33 32.00 10.56
N PRO A 130 -1.81 32.69 9.52
CA PRO A 130 -1.50 34.12 9.60
C PRO A 130 -2.69 35.00 9.99
N LEU A 131 -3.90 34.61 9.58
CA LEU A 131 -5.13 35.36 9.83
C LEU A 131 -5.61 35.28 11.28
N SER A 132 -5.39 34.16 11.97
CA SER A 132 -5.70 34.01 13.40
C SER A 132 -4.50 34.31 14.31
N GLY A 133 -3.30 34.38 13.75
CA GLY A 133 -2.05 34.56 14.50
C GLY A 133 -1.61 33.30 15.27
N GLU A 134 -2.20 32.15 14.97
CA GLU A 134 -1.90 30.89 15.63
C GLU A 134 -0.81 30.12 14.87
N SER A 135 0.07 29.46 15.61
CA SER A 135 1.16 28.67 15.07
C SER A 135 1.61 27.63 16.09
N GLY A 136 2.13 26.51 15.61
CA GLY A 136 2.70 25.48 16.45
C GLY A 136 3.71 24.66 15.67
N ALA A 137 4.68 24.08 16.38
CA ALA A 137 5.67 23.21 15.78
C ALA A 137 6.13 22.16 16.80
N GLY A 138 6.36 20.93 16.36
CA GLY A 138 6.79 19.85 17.24
C GLY A 138 6.54 18.46 16.66
N TRP A 139 6.71 17.46 17.51
CA TRP A 139 6.48 16.06 17.21
C TRP A 139 4.96 15.77 17.21
N LEU A 140 4.46 15.30 16.07
CA LEU A 140 3.06 14.89 15.93
C LEU A 140 2.91 13.43 16.34
N GLN A 141 2.11 13.19 17.39
CA GLN A 141 1.79 11.84 17.88
C GLN A 141 0.34 11.42 17.68
N ASP A 142 -0.53 12.31 17.21
CA ASP A 142 -1.93 11.96 16.93
C ASP A 142 -2.01 11.05 15.69
N PRO A 143 -2.37 9.75 15.83
CA PRO A 143 -2.37 8.80 14.73
C PRO A 143 -3.43 9.12 13.66
N VAL A 144 -4.53 9.77 14.02
CA VAL A 144 -5.59 10.14 13.08
C VAL A 144 -5.12 11.27 12.19
N LEU A 145 -4.50 12.30 12.78
CA LEU A 145 -3.96 13.40 11.98
C LEU A 145 -2.75 12.94 11.15
N LEU A 146 -1.86 12.11 11.70
CA LEU A 146 -0.74 11.52 10.95
C LEU A 146 -1.24 10.82 9.67
N ALA A 147 -2.23 9.93 9.83
CA ALA A 147 -2.80 9.20 8.70
C ALA A 147 -3.50 10.13 7.70
N SER A 148 -4.15 11.18 8.17
CA SER A 148 -4.84 12.15 7.33
C SER A 148 -3.86 12.98 6.49
N ILE A 149 -2.78 13.46 7.11
CA ILE A 149 -1.72 14.21 6.43
C ILE A 149 -0.99 13.33 5.43
N GLU A 150 -0.60 12.10 5.79
CA GLU A 150 0.04 11.17 4.85
C GLU A 150 -0.89 10.93 3.64
N ASN A 151 -2.16 10.63 3.90
CA ASN A 151 -3.09 10.25 2.86
C ASN A 151 -3.36 11.38 1.87
N ILE A 152 -3.60 12.62 2.36
CA ILE A 152 -3.84 13.76 1.48
C ILE A 152 -2.59 14.11 0.66
N MET A 153 -1.41 14.06 1.28
CA MET A 153 -0.14 14.34 0.60
C MET A 153 0.16 13.27 -0.45
N ALA A 154 0.02 11.99 -0.11
CA ALA A 154 0.25 10.90 -1.04
C ALA A 154 -0.75 10.86 -2.19
N ALA A 155 -2.03 11.17 -1.94
CA ALA A 155 -3.04 11.22 -2.98
C ALA A 155 -2.86 12.40 -3.98
N VAL A 156 -2.10 13.43 -3.59
CA VAL A 156 -1.88 14.62 -4.43
C VAL A 156 -0.51 14.60 -5.10
N LEU A 157 0.53 14.30 -4.34
CA LEU A 157 1.94 14.38 -4.76
C LEU A 157 2.53 13.00 -5.09
N GLY A 158 1.77 11.92 -4.91
CA GLY A 158 2.28 10.55 -4.96
C GLY A 158 2.91 10.10 -3.64
N PRO A 159 3.11 8.78 -3.45
CA PRO A 159 3.83 8.26 -2.29
C PRO A 159 5.25 8.80 -2.21
N HIS A 160 5.80 8.90 -1.00
CA HIS A 160 7.21 9.20 -0.82
C HIS A 160 8.01 7.90 -0.64
N PHE A 161 9.13 7.80 -1.34
CA PHE A 161 10.12 6.76 -1.11
C PHE A 161 11.47 7.41 -0.77
N PRO A 162 12.21 6.93 0.24
CA PRO A 162 13.51 7.47 0.60
C PRO A 162 14.49 7.48 -0.58
N ALA A 163 15.44 8.42 -0.55
CA ALA A 163 16.47 8.51 -1.58
C ALA A 163 17.24 7.17 -1.72
N GLY A 164 17.52 6.78 -2.97
CA GLY A 164 18.22 5.52 -3.26
C GLY A 164 17.33 4.26 -3.20
N THR A 165 16.01 4.41 -3.02
CA THR A 165 15.05 3.32 -3.19
C THR A 165 15.14 2.75 -4.61
N VAL A 166 15.26 1.42 -4.70
CA VAL A 166 15.22 0.65 -5.96
C VAL A 166 13.88 -0.06 -6.14
N VAL A 167 13.21 -0.39 -5.04
CA VAL A 167 11.84 -0.89 -5.04
C VAL A 167 11.09 -0.36 -3.84
N GLY A 168 9.83 0.04 -4.03
CA GLY A 168 8.96 0.42 -2.93
C GLY A 168 7.52 0.03 -3.22
N LEU A 169 6.74 -0.20 -2.16
CA LEU A 169 5.31 -0.46 -2.27
C LEU A 169 4.59 0.36 -1.20
N ARG A 170 3.69 1.25 -1.63
CA ARG A 170 2.80 2.02 -0.76
C ARG A 170 1.37 1.55 -0.95
N ARG A 171 0.70 1.15 0.13
CA ARG A 171 -0.73 0.82 0.13
C ARG A 171 -1.52 1.95 0.77
N SER A 172 -2.58 2.39 0.10
CA SER A 172 -3.51 3.38 0.69
C SER A 172 -4.22 2.80 1.91
N ALA A 173 -4.76 3.68 2.75
CA ALA A 173 -5.57 3.25 3.87
C ALA A 173 -6.84 2.51 3.38
N SER A 174 -7.29 1.56 4.20
CA SER A 174 -8.53 0.81 4.00
C SER A 174 -9.26 0.67 5.34
N PRO A 175 -10.52 0.17 5.35
CA PRO A 175 -11.21 -0.14 6.61
C PRO A 175 -10.50 -1.17 7.51
N TYR A 176 -9.49 -1.87 6.99
CA TYR A 176 -8.80 -2.97 7.68
C TYR A 176 -7.38 -2.60 8.14
N ALA A 177 -6.79 -1.56 7.58
CA ALA A 177 -5.43 -1.15 7.90
C ALA A 177 -5.18 0.32 7.50
N PRO A 178 -4.41 1.10 8.28
CA PRO A 178 -3.88 2.38 7.84
C PRO A 178 -2.99 2.23 6.61
N ALA A 179 -2.75 3.35 5.92
CA ALA A 179 -1.79 3.39 4.83
C ALA A 179 -0.41 2.98 5.35
N HIS A 180 0.36 2.29 4.52
CA HIS A 180 1.65 1.75 4.92
C HIS A 180 2.56 1.56 3.72
N THR A 181 3.85 1.62 3.98
CA THR A 181 4.84 1.59 2.92
C THR A 181 6.02 0.73 3.32
N ILE A 182 6.58 0.03 2.33
CA ILE A 182 7.91 -0.54 2.37
C ILE A 182 8.76 0.09 1.27
N ALA A 183 10.02 0.40 1.57
CA ALA A 183 10.99 0.87 0.61
C ALA A 183 12.32 0.14 0.82
N ILE A 184 12.92 -0.33 -0.26
CA ILE A 184 14.19 -1.05 -0.23
C ILE A 184 15.19 -0.31 -1.11
N THR A 185 16.33 0.04 -0.52
CA THR A 185 17.42 0.74 -1.21
C THR A 185 18.33 -0.21 -1.98
N ALA A 186 19.17 0.33 -2.86
CA ALA A 186 20.18 -0.46 -3.59
C ALA A 186 21.16 -1.21 -2.65
N GLY A 187 21.44 -0.64 -1.48
CA GLY A 187 22.26 -1.28 -0.43
C GLY A 187 21.48 -2.26 0.45
N GLY A 188 20.26 -2.62 0.06
CA GLY A 188 19.43 -3.61 0.75
C GLY A 188 18.79 -3.14 2.06
N THR A 189 19.01 -1.89 2.49
CA THR A 189 18.33 -1.29 3.64
C THR A 189 16.83 -1.25 3.40
N VAL A 190 16.05 -1.73 4.37
CA VAL A 190 14.58 -1.82 4.30
C VAL A 190 13.96 -0.83 5.28
N TRP A 191 13.16 0.09 4.74
CA TRP A 191 12.31 1.01 5.49
C TRP A 191 10.88 0.51 5.47
N GLN A 192 10.23 0.53 6.63
CA GLN A 192 8.82 0.18 6.80
C GLN A 192 8.18 1.22 7.72
N TRP A 193 6.99 1.71 7.36
CA TRP A 193 6.26 2.62 8.23
C TRP A 193 4.75 2.52 7.99
N LEU A 194 3.99 2.71 9.05
CA LEU A 194 2.55 2.95 8.99
C LEU A 194 2.31 4.46 9.01
N ALA A 195 1.27 4.91 8.32
CA ALA A 195 0.86 6.31 8.31
C ALA A 195 0.38 6.81 9.69
N THR A 196 0.14 5.91 10.63
CA THR A 196 -0.23 6.20 12.03
C THR A 196 0.97 6.27 12.97
N ASP A 197 2.17 5.89 12.51
CA ASP A 197 3.37 5.85 13.35
C ASP A 197 3.92 7.28 13.52
N ALA A 198 3.99 7.74 14.76
CA ALA A 198 4.60 9.03 15.10
C ALA A 198 6.13 8.99 14.95
N GLN A 199 6.72 7.80 15.00
CA GLN A 199 8.15 7.56 14.84
C GLN A 199 8.34 6.33 13.96
N ILE A 200 9.19 6.47 12.94
CA ILE A 200 9.54 5.36 12.07
C ILE A 200 10.58 4.48 12.76
N ASP A 201 10.37 3.17 12.70
CA ASP A 201 11.31 2.18 13.21
C ASP A 201 12.67 2.30 12.50
N ALA A 202 13.74 1.95 13.20
CA ALA A 202 15.05 1.86 12.58
C ALA A 202 15.01 0.88 11.39
N PRO A 203 15.69 1.19 10.28
CA PRO A 203 15.62 0.35 9.10
C PRO A 203 16.23 -1.03 9.36
N LEU A 204 15.65 -2.05 8.74
CA LEU A 204 16.18 -3.40 8.82
C LEU A 204 17.42 -3.52 7.93
N ALA A 205 18.40 -4.31 8.40
CA ALA A 205 19.63 -4.57 7.67
C ALA A 205 19.38 -5.36 6.37
N GLU A 206 20.36 -5.30 5.46
CA GLU A 206 20.34 -5.96 4.16
C GLU A 206 20.02 -7.47 4.24
N GLY A 207 19.20 -7.96 3.31
CA GLY A 207 18.89 -9.39 3.16
C GLY A 207 17.93 -9.96 4.21
N THR A 208 17.56 -9.19 5.24
CA THR A 208 16.74 -9.70 6.34
C THR A 208 15.26 -9.86 5.98
N ALA A 209 14.71 -8.98 5.11
CA ALA A 209 13.27 -8.97 4.81
C ALA A 209 12.90 -9.56 3.44
N VAL A 210 13.78 -9.44 2.43
CA VAL A 210 13.54 -9.92 1.06
C VAL A 210 14.77 -10.65 0.53
N PRO A 211 15.00 -11.92 0.92
CA PRO A 211 16.07 -12.71 0.34
C PRO A 211 15.82 -12.88 -1.16
N ASN A 212 16.85 -12.64 -1.99
CA ASN A 212 16.80 -12.72 -3.46
C ASN A 212 16.15 -11.54 -4.21
N LEU A 213 15.98 -10.37 -3.57
CA LEU A 213 15.44 -9.19 -4.26
C LEU A 213 16.17 -8.89 -5.58
N ALA A 214 17.51 -8.92 -5.59
CA ALA A 214 18.30 -8.64 -6.79
C ALA A 214 18.01 -9.63 -7.94
N ALA A 215 17.83 -10.92 -7.62
CA ALA A 215 17.49 -11.93 -8.62
C ALA A 215 16.09 -11.69 -9.20
N ILE A 216 15.10 -11.41 -8.34
CA ILE A 216 13.73 -11.08 -8.76
C ILE A 216 13.74 -9.84 -9.68
N LEU A 217 14.40 -8.76 -9.24
CA LEU A 217 14.48 -7.51 -9.99
C LEU A 217 15.14 -7.70 -11.36
N SER A 218 16.21 -8.50 -11.45
CA SER A 218 16.91 -8.77 -12.72
C SER A 218 16.10 -9.54 -13.76
N GLN A 219 15.01 -10.20 -13.33
CA GLN A 219 14.13 -10.98 -14.21
C GLN A 219 12.90 -10.19 -14.67
N LEU A 220 12.71 -8.96 -14.19
CA LEU A 220 11.54 -8.14 -14.54
C LEU A 220 11.70 -7.52 -15.94
N PRO A 221 10.73 -7.75 -16.86
CA PRO A 221 10.75 -7.15 -18.19
C PRO A 221 10.17 -5.72 -18.14
N LEU A 222 10.94 -4.78 -17.60
CA LEU A 222 10.48 -3.41 -17.27
C LEU A 222 9.83 -2.65 -18.43
N ASP A 223 10.26 -2.92 -19.67
CA ASP A 223 9.76 -2.31 -20.90
C ASP A 223 8.37 -2.81 -21.32
N THR A 224 7.91 -3.92 -20.73
CA THR A 224 6.61 -4.54 -21.02
C THR A 224 5.59 -4.37 -19.89
N LEU A 225 6.02 -3.86 -18.73
CA LEU A 225 5.12 -3.67 -17.60
C LEU A 225 4.13 -2.53 -17.90
N SER A 226 2.85 -2.77 -17.65
CA SER A 226 1.83 -1.72 -17.63
C SER A 226 2.08 -0.74 -16.48
N SER A 227 1.69 0.52 -16.69
CA SER A 227 1.65 1.53 -15.62
C SER A 227 0.49 1.31 -14.65
N GLU A 228 -0.50 0.50 -15.02
CA GLU A 228 -1.71 0.26 -14.20
C GLU A 228 -2.19 -1.20 -14.32
N TYR A 229 -2.52 -1.80 -13.17
CA TYR A 229 -3.17 -3.10 -13.01
C TYR A 229 -4.36 -2.96 -12.07
N THR A 230 -5.52 -2.60 -12.61
CA THR A 230 -6.69 -2.23 -11.80
C THR A 230 -7.95 -2.98 -12.21
N THR A 231 -8.73 -3.41 -11.23
CA THR A 231 -10.11 -3.87 -11.42
C THR A 231 -10.97 -3.39 -10.26
N SER A 232 -12.29 -3.43 -10.43
CA SER A 232 -13.21 -2.96 -9.40
C SER A 232 -13.44 -4.04 -8.34
N CYS A 233 -13.00 -3.80 -7.10
CA CYS A 233 -13.32 -4.66 -5.96
C CYS A 233 -13.67 -3.82 -4.73
N PRO A 234 -14.78 -4.14 -4.04
CA PRO A 234 -15.17 -3.41 -2.84
C PRO A 234 -14.10 -3.47 -1.75
N GLY A 235 -13.74 -2.33 -1.19
CA GLY A 235 -12.94 -2.23 0.04
C GLY A 235 -11.45 -2.53 -0.10
N VAL A 236 -10.91 -2.69 -1.32
CA VAL A 236 -9.48 -2.89 -1.55
C VAL A 236 -8.80 -1.54 -1.83
N PRO A 237 -7.73 -1.17 -1.10
CA PRO A 237 -7.03 0.08 -1.34
C PRO A 237 -6.27 0.06 -2.67
N VAL A 238 -6.06 1.25 -3.23
CA VAL A 238 -5.11 1.44 -4.33
C VAL A 238 -3.69 1.40 -3.77
N GLU A 239 -2.81 0.72 -4.48
CA GLU A 239 -1.41 0.55 -4.15
C GLU A 239 -0.53 1.13 -5.25
N THR A 240 0.64 1.63 -4.86
CA THR A 240 1.64 2.14 -5.79
C THR A 240 2.94 1.37 -5.60
N LEU A 241 3.32 0.62 -6.62
CA LEU A 241 4.61 -0.06 -6.73
C LEU A 241 5.59 0.85 -7.46
N TYR A 242 6.68 1.20 -6.79
CA TYR A 242 7.79 1.97 -7.34
C TYR A 242 8.93 1.03 -7.70
N LEU A 243 9.46 1.18 -8.91
CA LEU A 243 10.61 0.44 -9.43
C LEU A 243 11.63 1.45 -9.95
N ASN A 244 12.88 1.35 -9.49
CA ASN A 244 13.98 2.15 -10.01
C ASN A 244 15.16 1.25 -10.33
N GLN A 245 15.28 0.92 -11.62
CA GLN A 245 16.39 0.12 -12.13
C GLN A 245 17.12 0.90 -13.22
N GLY A 246 18.45 0.89 -13.17
CA GLY A 246 19.27 1.59 -14.17
C GLY A 246 19.08 3.11 -14.19
N GLY A 247 18.54 3.71 -13.13
CA GLY A 247 18.27 5.15 -13.03
C GLY A 247 16.96 5.61 -13.67
N SER A 248 16.14 4.70 -14.21
CA SER A 248 14.78 5.00 -14.65
C SER A 248 13.81 4.57 -13.56
N ALA A 249 13.07 5.55 -13.03
CA ALA A 249 11.99 5.30 -12.08
C ALA A 249 10.66 5.09 -12.83
N THR A 250 9.94 4.05 -12.43
CA THR A 250 8.60 3.72 -12.93
C THR A 250 7.69 3.49 -11.73
N GLU A 251 6.51 4.12 -11.77
CA GLU A 251 5.44 3.88 -10.82
C GLU A 251 4.33 3.08 -11.49
N ILE A 252 3.85 2.06 -10.79
CA ILE A 252 2.79 1.17 -11.24
C ILE A 252 1.66 1.24 -10.22
N GLN A 253 0.45 1.61 -10.67
CA GLN A 253 -0.74 1.57 -9.84
C GLN A 253 -1.34 0.16 -9.85
N ILE A 254 -1.66 -0.37 -8.67
CA ILE A 254 -2.25 -1.69 -8.50
C ILE A 254 -3.52 -1.54 -7.66
N ALA A 255 -4.65 -2.00 -8.17
CA ALA A 255 -5.89 -2.11 -7.40
C ALA A 255 -6.39 -3.55 -7.48
N CYS A 256 -6.70 -4.14 -6.34
CA CYS A 256 -7.04 -5.56 -6.22
C CYS A 256 -5.94 -6.50 -6.74
N PRO A 257 -4.77 -6.51 -6.09
CA PRO A 257 -3.63 -7.32 -6.51
C PRO A 257 -3.98 -8.82 -6.65
N GLU A 258 -4.94 -9.31 -5.87
CA GLU A 258 -5.43 -10.68 -6.00
C GLU A 258 -5.94 -10.97 -7.41
N PHE A 259 -6.55 -10.01 -8.09
CA PHE A 259 -7.22 -10.21 -9.36
C PHE A 259 -6.54 -9.54 -10.56
N THR A 260 -5.61 -8.63 -10.34
CA THR A 260 -4.99 -7.85 -11.43
C THR A 260 -3.53 -8.17 -11.62
N LEU A 261 -2.85 -8.66 -10.59
CA LEU A 261 -1.41 -8.81 -10.63
C LEU A 261 -0.99 -9.92 -11.60
N PRO A 262 -0.12 -9.65 -12.58
CA PRO A 262 0.36 -10.67 -13.50
C PRO A 262 1.37 -11.60 -12.81
N THR A 263 1.57 -12.79 -13.38
CA THR A 263 2.59 -13.75 -12.92
C THR A 263 4.01 -13.20 -12.98
N THR A 264 4.27 -12.20 -13.83
CA THR A 264 5.57 -11.51 -13.93
C THR A 264 5.89 -10.66 -12.70
N LEU A 265 4.90 -10.00 -12.11
CA LEU A 265 5.07 -9.15 -10.92
C LEU A 265 4.80 -9.90 -9.60
N LEU A 266 4.11 -11.02 -9.65
CA LEU A 266 3.74 -11.83 -8.48
C LEU A 266 4.90 -12.13 -7.52
N PRO A 267 6.08 -12.59 -7.99
CA PRO A 267 7.18 -12.93 -7.08
C PRO A 267 7.66 -11.72 -6.27
N LEU A 268 7.79 -10.56 -6.93
CA LEU A 268 8.20 -9.34 -6.25
C LEU A 268 7.15 -8.88 -5.25
N TYR A 269 5.89 -8.85 -5.69
CA TYR A 269 4.79 -8.37 -4.88
C TYR A 269 4.58 -9.22 -3.63
N LEU A 270 4.64 -10.56 -3.75
CA LEU A 270 4.57 -11.48 -2.61
C LEU A 270 5.72 -11.26 -1.63
N ALA A 271 6.94 -11.03 -2.15
CA ALA A 271 8.10 -10.81 -1.30
C ALA A 271 7.99 -9.51 -0.48
N LEU A 272 7.52 -8.42 -1.12
CA LEU A 272 7.24 -7.15 -0.43
C LEU A 272 6.08 -7.29 0.57
N ASN A 273 5.01 -8.00 0.19
CA ASN A 273 3.87 -8.26 1.06
C ASN A 273 4.27 -9.05 2.30
N ASN A 274 5.09 -10.08 2.14
CA ASN A 274 5.59 -10.92 3.23
C ASN A 274 6.53 -10.13 4.16
N ALA A 275 7.39 -9.29 3.60
CA ALA A 275 8.25 -8.40 4.37
C ALA A 275 7.45 -7.41 5.24
N LEU A 276 6.27 -6.96 4.76
CA LEU A 276 5.39 -6.06 5.51
C LEU A 276 4.55 -6.75 6.58
N GLN A 277 4.30 -8.06 6.50
CA GLN A 277 3.41 -8.77 7.43
C GLN A 277 3.74 -8.55 8.91
N PRO A 278 5.01 -8.58 9.37
CA PRO A 278 5.33 -8.35 10.77
C PRO A 278 4.90 -6.95 11.28
N LYS A 279 4.96 -5.93 10.42
CA LYS A 279 4.51 -4.57 10.75
C LYS A 279 2.99 -4.49 10.77
N LEU A 280 2.33 -5.16 9.82
CA LEU A 280 0.86 -5.20 9.75
C LEU A 280 0.22 -6.01 10.88
N ALA A 281 0.90 -7.05 11.37
CA ALA A 281 0.43 -7.85 12.50
C ALA A 281 0.33 -7.05 13.81
N GLN A 282 0.92 -5.86 13.88
CA GLN A 282 0.84 -4.95 15.03
C GLN A 282 -0.42 -4.09 15.02
N ILE A 283 -1.15 -4.03 13.88
CA ILE A 283 -2.35 -3.22 13.75
C ILE A 283 -3.51 -3.91 14.46
N GLU A 284 -4.12 -3.19 15.40
CA GLU A 284 -5.39 -3.58 15.98
C GLU A 284 -6.53 -3.18 15.04
N GLY A 285 -7.34 -4.14 14.59
CA GLY A 285 -8.44 -3.85 13.67
C GLY A 285 -9.20 -5.09 13.20
N PRO A 286 -10.30 -4.91 12.46
CA PRO A 286 -11.00 -6.02 11.86
C PRO A 286 -10.10 -6.72 10.83
N ALA A 287 -10.05 -8.05 10.88
CA ALA A 287 -9.36 -8.82 9.86
C ALA A 287 -9.99 -8.57 8.49
N ARG A 288 -9.13 -8.40 7.48
CA ARG A 288 -9.58 -8.36 6.08
C ARG A 288 -10.29 -9.68 5.75
N PRO A 289 -11.49 -9.65 5.15
CA PRO A 289 -12.13 -10.87 4.70
C PRO A 289 -11.25 -11.60 3.68
N PRO A 290 -11.28 -12.94 3.65
CA PRO A 290 -10.50 -13.69 2.67
C PRO A 290 -10.94 -13.30 1.26
N ALA A 291 -9.96 -13.10 0.38
CA ALA A 291 -10.23 -12.83 -1.03
C ALA A 291 -10.85 -14.07 -1.69
N GLY A 292 -11.74 -13.84 -2.66
CA GLY A 292 -12.33 -14.94 -3.46
C GLY A 292 -11.30 -15.69 -4.31
N PHE A 293 -10.13 -15.08 -4.55
CA PHE A 293 -8.96 -15.70 -5.15
C PHE A 293 -7.74 -15.32 -4.30
N PRO A 294 -7.00 -16.28 -3.73
CA PRO A 294 -5.82 -15.96 -2.93
C PRO A 294 -4.77 -15.20 -3.74
N LEU A 295 -4.05 -14.28 -3.10
CA LEU A 295 -3.05 -13.44 -3.76
C LEU A 295 -1.94 -14.28 -4.43
N ASP A 296 -1.50 -15.34 -3.77
CA ASP A 296 -0.47 -16.27 -4.19
C ASP A 296 -1.01 -17.42 -5.06
N ALA A 297 -2.32 -17.47 -5.33
CA ALA A 297 -2.89 -18.47 -6.22
C ALA A 297 -2.54 -18.16 -7.69
N LEU A 298 -2.18 -19.22 -8.42
CA LEU A 298 -2.04 -19.24 -9.87
C LEU A 298 -3.31 -19.76 -10.55
N LEU A 299 -4.04 -20.64 -9.89
CA LEU A 299 -5.25 -21.24 -10.42
C LEU A 299 -6.23 -21.54 -9.28
N ASP A 300 -7.51 -21.26 -9.51
CA ASP A 300 -8.60 -21.71 -8.64
C ASP A 300 -9.75 -22.25 -9.50
N TYR A 301 -10.05 -23.53 -9.34
CA TYR A 301 -11.09 -24.24 -10.09
C TYR A 301 -12.13 -24.77 -9.11
N ARG A 302 -13.39 -24.34 -9.27
CA ARG A 302 -14.53 -24.85 -8.53
C ARG A 302 -15.47 -25.56 -9.48
N ARG A 303 -15.70 -26.85 -9.24
CA ARG A 303 -16.59 -27.69 -10.04
C ARG A 303 -18.04 -27.54 -9.58
N GLN A 304 -18.98 -27.87 -10.45
CA GLN A 304 -20.43 -27.76 -10.18
C GLN A 304 -20.91 -28.51 -8.92
N ASP A 305 -20.24 -29.60 -8.54
CA ASP A 305 -20.56 -30.38 -7.34
C ASP A 305 -20.05 -29.74 -6.04
N GLY A 306 -19.33 -28.62 -6.13
CA GLY A 306 -18.77 -27.90 -5.00
C GLY A 306 -17.32 -28.28 -4.68
N ALA A 307 -16.76 -29.31 -5.33
CA ALA A 307 -15.34 -29.62 -5.18
C ALA A 307 -14.48 -28.48 -5.74
N GLN A 308 -13.33 -28.24 -5.13
CA GLN A 308 -12.44 -27.12 -5.46
C GLN A 308 -10.99 -27.57 -5.55
N LEU A 309 -10.23 -26.97 -6.46
CA LEU A 309 -8.79 -27.13 -6.62
C LEU A 309 -8.14 -25.75 -6.68
N THR A 310 -7.24 -25.46 -5.76
CA THR A 310 -6.42 -24.24 -5.77
C THR A 310 -4.95 -24.63 -5.93
N VAL A 311 -4.25 -24.04 -6.90
CA VAL A 311 -2.82 -24.21 -7.12
C VAL A 311 -2.12 -22.88 -6.82
N TYR A 312 -1.16 -22.91 -5.91
CA TYR A 312 -0.39 -21.76 -5.43
C TYR A 312 0.92 -21.60 -6.19
N TYR A 313 1.50 -20.40 -6.12
CA TYR A 313 2.73 -20.03 -6.81
C TYR A 313 3.94 -20.88 -6.39
N ASP A 314 3.99 -21.32 -5.14
CA ASP A 314 5.04 -22.21 -4.62
C ASP A 314 4.83 -23.69 -5.00
N GLY A 315 3.78 -23.99 -5.75
CA GLY A 315 3.39 -25.33 -6.16
C GLY A 315 2.53 -26.09 -5.15
N LEU A 316 2.26 -25.53 -3.97
CA LEU A 316 1.26 -26.09 -3.07
C LEU A 316 -0.07 -26.20 -3.81
N THR A 317 -0.74 -27.33 -3.67
CA THR A 317 -2.03 -27.60 -4.28
C THR A 317 -2.98 -28.06 -3.20
N VAL A 318 -4.13 -27.41 -3.12
CA VAL A 318 -5.16 -27.68 -2.12
C VAL A 318 -6.43 -28.08 -2.85
N ALA A 319 -6.84 -29.33 -2.67
CA ALA A 319 -8.12 -29.84 -3.13
C ALA A 319 -9.13 -29.88 -1.97
N ARG A 320 -10.38 -29.56 -2.26
CA ARG A 320 -11.52 -29.69 -1.36
C ARG A 320 -12.60 -30.52 -2.03
N ASP A 321 -13.15 -31.50 -1.32
CA ASP A 321 -14.31 -32.23 -1.84
C ASP A 321 -15.62 -31.44 -1.65
N ALA A 322 -16.74 -32.00 -2.10
CA ALA A 322 -18.06 -31.37 -1.98
C ALA A 322 -18.54 -31.18 -0.52
N VAL A 323 -17.91 -31.88 0.44
CA VAL A 323 -18.19 -31.79 1.89
C VAL A 323 -17.13 -30.95 2.62
N ASN A 324 -16.22 -30.32 1.87
CA ASN A 324 -15.13 -29.46 2.32
C ASN A 324 -14.00 -30.16 3.10
N ASN A 325 -13.79 -31.46 2.89
CA ASN A 325 -12.58 -32.15 3.35
C ASN A 325 -11.38 -31.65 2.54
N VAL A 326 -10.25 -31.38 3.21
CA VAL A 326 -9.07 -30.75 2.62
C VAL A 326 -7.98 -31.77 2.34
N TYR A 327 -7.47 -31.78 1.11
CA TYR A 327 -6.37 -32.62 0.64
C TYR A 327 -5.27 -31.71 0.09
N THR A 328 -4.02 -31.96 0.48
CA THR A 328 -2.88 -31.12 0.07
C THR A 328 -1.83 -31.96 -0.66
N SER A 329 -1.27 -31.41 -1.73
CA SER A 329 -0.15 -31.98 -2.47
C SER A 329 0.77 -30.85 -2.96
N THR A 330 1.86 -31.19 -3.63
CA THR A 330 2.78 -30.23 -4.24
C THR A 330 3.03 -30.61 -5.69
N LEU A 331 2.85 -29.64 -6.59
CA LEU A 331 3.17 -29.75 -8.01
C LEU A 331 4.51 -29.11 -8.30
N THR A 332 5.24 -29.69 -9.24
CA THR A 332 6.42 -29.08 -9.85
C THR A 332 6.03 -27.96 -10.80
N ASN A 333 6.94 -27.02 -11.08
CA ASN A 333 6.70 -25.96 -12.06
C ASN A 333 6.29 -26.49 -13.44
N ALA A 334 6.84 -27.63 -13.86
CA ALA A 334 6.48 -28.28 -15.13
C ALA A 334 5.01 -28.74 -15.13
N GLU A 335 4.53 -29.31 -14.02
CA GLU A 335 3.14 -29.72 -13.87
C GLU A 335 2.21 -28.50 -13.84
N ILE A 336 2.56 -27.43 -13.12
CA ILE A 336 1.78 -26.18 -13.11
C ILE A 336 1.65 -25.60 -14.52
N ILE A 337 2.75 -25.53 -15.28
CA ILE A 337 2.74 -25.06 -16.67
C ILE A 337 1.85 -25.96 -17.54
N SER A 338 1.91 -27.27 -17.33
CA SER A 338 1.11 -28.25 -18.09
C SER A 338 -0.39 -28.08 -17.89
N VAL A 339 -0.85 -27.69 -16.69
CA VAL A 339 -2.27 -27.47 -16.42
C VAL A 339 -2.75 -26.05 -16.78
N THR A 340 -1.89 -25.04 -16.70
CA THR A 340 -2.28 -23.63 -16.94
C THR A 340 -2.20 -23.21 -18.41
N THR A 341 -1.19 -23.65 -19.15
CA THR A 341 -0.97 -23.23 -20.55
C THR A 341 -2.10 -23.66 -21.49
N PRO A 342 -2.62 -24.91 -21.43
CA PRO A 342 -3.74 -25.32 -22.27
C PRO A 342 -5.01 -24.50 -21.98
N LEU A 343 -5.27 -24.15 -20.72
CA LEU A 343 -6.43 -23.34 -20.33
C LEU A 343 -6.36 -21.96 -20.97
N LEU A 344 -5.21 -21.28 -20.85
CA LEU A 344 -5.00 -19.94 -21.42
C LEU A 344 -5.10 -19.93 -22.96
N THR A 345 -4.76 -21.04 -23.62
CA THR A 345 -4.80 -21.15 -25.10
C THR A 345 -6.11 -21.71 -25.64
N SER A 346 -6.95 -22.32 -24.78
CA SER A 346 -8.21 -22.95 -25.18
C SER A 346 -9.31 -21.96 -25.61
N GLY A 347 -9.21 -20.69 -25.20
CA GLY A 347 -10.25 -19.68 -25.39
C GLY A 347 -11.44 -19.80 -24.40
N VAL A 348 -11.41 -20.78 -23.48
CA VAL A 348 -12.43 -20.95 -22.43
C VAL A 348 -12.35 -19.83 -21.40
N VAL A 349 -11.13 -19.41 -21.06
CA VAL A 349 -10.89 -18.30 -20.13
C VAL A 349 -10.83 -16.97 -20.87
N GLN A 350 -11.41 -15.93 -20.26
CA GLN A 350 -11.43 -14.57 -20.80
C GLN A 350 -10.63 -13.63 -19.89
N PRO A 351 -9.94 -12.62 -20.44
CA PRO A 351 -9.21 -11.66 -19.61
C PRO A 351 -10.14 -10.92 -18.64
N GLY A 352 -9.70 -10.77 -17.39
CA GLY A 352 -10.44 -10.05 -16.36
C GLY A 352 -11.37 -10.95 -15.54
N LEU A 353 -12.42 -10.33 -14.97
CA LEU A 353 -13.36 -10.95 -14.03
C LEU A 353 -14.82 -10.82 -14.49
N ALA A 354 -15.04 -10.92 -15.80
CA ALA A 354 -16.33 -10.61 -16.41
C ALA A 354 -17.46 -11.53 -15.92
N THR A 355 -17.15 -12.80 -15.67
CA THR A 355 -18.07 -13.84 -15.21
C THR A 355 -18.04 -14.03 -13.69
N PHE A 356 -16.94 -13.67 -13.02
CA PHE A 356 -16.72 -13.90 -11.59
C PHE A 356 -17.69 -13.11 -10.69
N PHE A 357 -17.94 -11.83 -10.99
CA PHE A 357 -18.83 -10.97 -10.20
C PHE A 357 -20.31 -11.03 -10.63
N THR A 358 -20.67 -11.90 -11.56
CA THR A 358 -22.05 -11.98 -12.04
C THR A 358 -22.98 -12.51 -10.93
N THR A 359 -23.90 -11.65 -10.48
CA THR A 359 -24.92 -11.94 -9.46
C THR A 359 -26.00 -12.92 -9.91
N GLU A 360 -25.91 -13.48 -11.11
CA GLU A 360 -26.78 -14.56 -11.61
C GLU A 360 -26.49 -15.91 -10.94
N GLU A 361 -26.35 -15.91 -9.62
CA GLU A 361 -26.37 -17.12 -8.78
C GLU A 361 -27.73 -17.27 -8.08
N SER A 362 -28.65 -16.30 -8.19
CA SER A 362 -29.91 -16.29 -7.46
C SER A 362 -31.14 -16.85 -8.19
N ASP A 363 -31.16 -16.95 -9.53
CA ASP A 363 -32.43 -17.17 -10.25
C ASP A 363 -32.57 -18.51 -11.01
N SER A 364 -31.49 -19.26 -11.26
CA SER A 364 -31.55 -20.49 -12.08
C SER A 364 -31.31 -21.81 -11.33
N GLY A 365 -30.87 -21.78 -10.06
CA GLY A 365 -30.67 -22.98 -9.23
C GLY A 365 -29.63 -24.00 -9.73
N ALA A 366 -28.98 -23.77 -10.88
CA ALA A 366 -27.97 -24.65 -11.43
C ALA A 366 -26.57 -24.19 -11.01
N ALA A 367 -25.86 -25.03 -10.26
CA ALA A 367 -24.47 -24.79 -9.89
C ALA A 367 -23.60 -24.74 -11.16
N ALA A 368 -22.84 -23.65 -11.33
CA ALA A 368 -21.91 -23.48 -12.44
C ALA A 368 -20.48 -23.79 -11.99
N SER A 369 -19.67 -24.37 -12.88
CA SER A 369 -18.24 -24.44 -12.66
C SER A 369 -17.64 -23.05 -12.84
N ARG A 370 -16.59 -22.76 -12.08
CA ARG A 370 -15.84 -21.50 -12.12
C ARG A 370 -14.36 -21.80 -12.17
N LEU A 371 -13.63 -21.00 -12.93
CA LEU A 371 -12.19 -21.10 -13.06
C LEU A 371 -11.59 -19.70 -13.07
N LEU A 372 -10.55 -19.51 -12.26
CA LEU A 372 -9.66 -18.37 -12.30
C LEU A 372 -8.26 -18.87 -12.62
N VAL A 373 -7.58 -18.21 -13.57
CA VAL A 373 -6.20 -18.52 -13.95
C VAL A 373 -5.40 -17.23 -14.03
N ARG A 374 -4.31 -17.14 -13.26
CA ARG A 374 -3.38 -16.01 -13.34
C ARG A 374 -2.39 -16.24 -14.50
N SER A 375 -2.20 -15.21 -15.31
CA SER A 375 -1.31 -15.21 -16.45
C SER A 375 -0.37 -14.00 -16.43
N VAL A 376 0.40 -13.81 -17.50
CA VAL A 376 1.29 -12.65 -17.70
C VAL A 376 0.54 -11.33 -17.89
N ASP A 377 -0.75 -11.36 -18.25
CA ASP A 377 -1.57 -10.15 -18.45
C ASP A 377 -2.53 -9.87 -17.29
N GLY A 378 -2.47 -10.67 -16.21
CA GLY A 378 -3.39 -10.61 -15.07
C GLY A 378 -4.24 -11.87 -14.94
N VAL A 379 -5.35 -11.79 -14.20
CA VAL A 379 -6.25 -12.93 -13.97
C VAL A 379 -7.31 -13.03 -15.06
N TYR A 380 -7.53 -14.24 -15.51
CA TYR A 380 -8.56 -14.62 -16.47
C TYR A 380 -9.61 -15.44 -15.75
N ASP A 381 -10.86 -15.31 -16.20
CA ASP A 381 -11.98 -16.01 -15.61
C ASP A 381 -12.80 -16.81 -16.65
N ALA A 382 -13.45 -17.87 -16.16
CA ALA A 382 -14.41 -18.63 -16.93
C ALA A 382 -15.51 -19.17 -16.02
N ARG A 383 -16.71 -19.25 -16.58
CA ARG A 383 -17.88 -19.85 -15.96
C ARG A 383 -18.66 -20.64 -17.01
N TRP A 384 -19.06 -21.86 -16.69
CA TRP A 384 -19.86 -22.70 -17.58
C TRP A 384 -20.77 -23.65 -16.81
N THR A 385 -21.74 -24.23 -17.52
CA THR A 385 -22.60 -25.30 -17.02
C THR A 385 -22.39 -26.55 -17.84
N GLY A 386 -22.26 -27.71 -17.17
CA GLY A 386 -22.02 -29.00 -17.83
C GLY A 386 -20.53 -29.29 -18.00
N THR A 387 -20.20 -30.08 -19.03
CA THR A 387 -18.83 -30.55 -19.29
C THR A 387 -18.06 -29.56 -20.15
N GLU A 388 -16.83 -29.24 -19.75
CA GLU A 388 -15.87 -28.49 -20.54
C GLU A 388 -14.61 -29.34 -20.73
N THR A 389 -14.24 -29.60 -21.98
CA THR A 389 -13.11 -30.48 -22.30
C THR A 389 -11.75 -29.87 -21.99
N ALA A 390 -11.65 -28.53 -22.01
CA ALA A 390 -10.40 -27.84 -21.73
C ALA A 390 -9.92 -28.03 -20.28
N VAL A 391 -10.80 -28.40 -19.36
CA VAL A 391 -10.48 -28.60 -17.93
C VAL A 391 -10.32 -30.08 -17.55
N ALA A 392 -10.28 -31.00 -18.50
CA ALA A 392 -10.21 -32.44 -18.22
C ALA A 392 -9.01 -32.84 -17.35
N ASP A 393 -7.86 -32.16 -17.53
CA ASP A 393 -6.67 -32.38 -16.72
C ASP A 393 -6.86 -31.88 -15.28
N LEU A 394 -7.59 -30.77 -15.09
CA LEU A 394 -7.95 -30.28 -13.74
C LEU A 394 -8.92 -31.22 -13.04
N ASP A 395 -9.93 -31.72 -13.76
CA ASP A 395 -10.87 -32.71 -13.22
C ASP A 395 -10.14 -34.00 -12.82
N THR A 396 -9.20 -34.45 -13.64
CA THR A 396 -8.35 -35.61 -13.34
C THR A 396 -7.53 -35.37 -12.09
N LEU A 397 -6.80 -34.24 -12.02
CA LEU A 397 -5.99 -33.88 -10.86
C LEU A 397 -6.82 -33.78 -9.57
N LEU A 398 -7.95 -33.08 -9.61
CA LEU A 398 -8.86 -32.94 -8.47
C LEU A 398 -9.38 -34.29 -7.99
N ASN A 399 -9.84 -35.15 -8.92
CA ASN A 399 -10.32 -36.48 -8.58
C ASN A 399 -9.21 -37.38 -8.03
N THR A 400 -7.98 -37.30 -8.56
CA THR A 400 -6.84 -38.03 -8.03
C THR A 400 -6.54 -37.61 -6.60
N LEU A 401 -6.49 -36.32 -6.30
CA LEU A 401 -6.21 -35.83 -4.95
C LEU A 401 -7.28 -36.26 -3.94
N ILE A 402 -8.56 -36.16 -4.30
CA ILE A 402 -9.67 -36.55 -3.42
C ILE A 402 -9.72 -38.08 -3.24
N ALA A 403 -9.47 -38.85 -4.31
CA ALA A 403 -9.49 -40.31 -4.26
C ALA A 403 -8.28 -40.92 -3.51
N THR A 404 -7.22 -40.13 -3.30
CA THR A 404 -6.07 -40.54 -2.49
C THR A 404 -6.44 -40.41 -1.01
N ASP A 405 -7.22 -41.38 -0.52
CA ASP A 405 -7.55 -41.56 0.90
C ASP A 405 -6.25 -41.77 1.68
N ILE A 406 -5.73 -40.72 2.31
CA ILE A 406 -4.52 -40.78 3.12
C ILE A 406 -4.90 -41.53 4.40
N THR A 407 -4.52 -42.80 4.49
CA THR A 407 -4.40 -43.50 5.77
C THR A 407 -3.73 -42.53 6.75
N PRO A 408 -4.35 -42.17 7.89
CA PRO A 408 -3.74 -41.25 8.84
C PRO A 408 -2.33 -41.76 9.16
N PRO A 409 -1.33 -40.89 9.37
CA PRO A 409 0.00 -41.34 9.76
C PRO A 409 -0.20 -42.28 10.94
N SER A 410 0.11 -43.56 10.72
CA SER A 410 0.07 -44.55 11.78
C SER A 410 0.97 -44.00 12.88
N THR A 411 0.36 -43.64 14.00
CA THR A 411 1.05 -43.43 15.27
C THR A 411 2.11 -44.51 15.37
N PRO A 412 3.40 -44.18 15.56
CA PRO A 412 4.41 -45.20 15.77
C PRO A 412 3.93 -46.09 16.90
N GLU A 413 3.72 -47.36 16.58
CA GLU A 413 3.44 -48.39 17.55
C GLU A 413 4.51 -48.30 18.63
N ALA A 414 4.06 -48.09 19.87
CA ALA A 414 4.95 -47.93 21.01
C ALA A 414 5.94 -49.10 21.03
N THR A 415 7.22 -48.79 20.85
CA THR A 415 8.30 -49.74 21.11
C THR A 415 8.17 -50.16 22.58
N PRO A 416 8.06 -51.47 22.90
CA PRO A 416 7.94 -51.90 24.28
C PRO A 416 9.20 -51.48 25.06
N GLU A 417 8.96 -50.94 26.26
CA GLU A 417 9.97 -50.54 27.23
C GLU A 417 11.08 -51.59 27.34
N THR A 418 12.31 -51.19 27.03
CA THR A 418 13.47 -51.96 27.43
C THR A 418 13.68 -51.70 28.91
N THR A 419 13.38 -52.70 29.73
CA THR A 419 13.71 -52.74 31.16
C THR A 419 15.20 -52.50 31.35
N GLU A 420 15.60 -51.29 31.74
CA GLU A 420 16.95 -51.04 32.23
C GLU A 420 17.11 -51.65 33.62
N THR A 421 18.09 -52.55 33.73
CA THR A 421 18.54 -53.15 34.99
C THR A 421 19.36 -52.10 35.76
N PRO A 422 19.14 -51.90 37.08
CA PRO A 422 19.84 -50.87 37.83
C PRO A 422 21.31 -51.23 38.04
N ILE A 423 22.22 -50.36 37.60
CA ILE A 423 23.63 -50.39 37.96
C ILE A 423 23.78 -49.78 39.36
N ALA A 424 24.37 -50.57 40.26
CA ALA A 424 24.63 -50.22 41.64
C ALA A 424 25.60 -49.02 41.77
N ALA A 425 25.27 -48.11 42.71
CA ALA A 425 26.15 -47.05 43.16
C ALA A 425 27.37 -47.62 43.90
N PRO A 426 28.56 -46.99 43.80
CA PRO A 426 29.66 -47.28 44.71
C PRO A 426 29.42 -46.56 46.05
N THR A 427 29.62 -47.27 47.15
CA THR A 427 29.67 -46.71 48.52
C THR A 427 31.14 -46.55 48.95
N PRO A 428 31.41 -45.72 49.98
CA PRO A 428 32.39 -44.62 50.00
C PRO A 428 33.87 -45.02 49.97
#